data_AF-A0A7C9A7M9-F1
#
_entry.id   AF-A0A7C9A7M9-F1
#
_cell.length_a   1.000
_cell.length_b   1.000
_cell.length_c   1.000
_cell.angle_alpha   90.00
_cell.angle_beta   90.00
_cell.angle_gamma   90.00
#
_symmetry.space_group_name_H-M   'P 1'
#
loop_
_entity.id
_entity.type
_entity.pdbx_description
1 polymer ?
#
loop_
_entity_poly.entity_id
_entity_poly.type
_entity_poly.pdbx_seq_one_letter_code
_entity_poly.pdbx_strand_id
1 'polypeptide(L)'
;VKRDYLDGTGDSLDLVPIGAWYGNGRKAGWYSPFLMACYNPDTEEFESVCRVMSGFSDSFYMEMKDFFSGDKILLKKPLYYRTNEAPDMWFSPELVWEI
;
A
#
# COMPACT_ATOMS: atom_id res chain seq x y z
N VAL A 1 -20.37 -20.03 -4.34
CA VAL A 1 -18.96 -19.59 -4.31
C VAL A 1 -18.73 -18.74 -5.54
N LYS A 2 -18.24 -17.50 -5.39
CA LYS A 2 -18.08 -16.53 -6.48
C LYS A 2 -16.95 -16.98 -7.42
N ARG A 3 -17.01 -16.61 -8.70
CA ARG A 3 -16.06 -17.11 -9.73
C ARG A 3 -14.62 -16.65 -9.48
N ASP A 4 -14.52 -15.54 -8.76
CA ASP A 4 -13.36 -14.81 -8.28
C ASP A 4 -12.54 -15.59 -7.21
N TYR A 5 -13.03 -16.74 -6.73
CA TYR A 5 -12.31 -17.62 -5.79
C TYR A 5 -11.53 -18.76 -6.46
N LEU A 6 -11.48 -18.80 -7.79
CA LEU A 6 -10.66 -19.75 -8.53
C LEU A 6 -9.29 -19.12 -8.79
N ASP A 7 -8.26 -19.61 -8.08
CA ASP A 7 -6.86 -19.29 -8.32
C ASP A 7 -6.56 -19.37 -9.84
N GLY A 8 -6.33 -18.21 -10.45
CA GLY A 8 -6.07 -18.07 -11.89
C GLY A 8 -7.11 -17.31 -12.71
N THR A 9 -8.18 -16.76 -12.10
CA THR A 9 -9.19 -15.94 -12.80
C THR A 9 -9.47 -14.59 -12.10
N GLY A 10 -8.47 -14.03 -11.42
CA GLY A 10 -8.52 -12.67 -10.88
C GLY A 10 -7.54 -11.79 -11.65
N ASP A 11 -7.97 -10.59 -12.05
CA ASP A 11 -7.06 -9.57 -12.55
C ASP A 11 -6.13 -9.17 -11.40
N SER A 12 -4.88 -9.64 -11.40
CA SER A 12 -3.86 -9.17 -10.45
C SER A 12 -3.25 -7.86 -10.95
N LEU A 13 -2.97 -6.95 -10.02
CA LEU A 13 -2.40 -5.64 -10.32
C LEU A 13 -1.09 -5.42 -9.57
N ASP A 14 -0.07 -4.99 -10.30
CA ASP A 14 1.20 -4.52 -9.72
C ASP A 14 1.04 -3.09 -9.22
N LEU A 15 1.03 -2.91 -7.91
CA LEU A 15 0.81 -1.61 -7.26
C LEU A 15 1.92 -1.28 -6.26
N VAL A 16 2.17 0.02 -6.09
CA VAL A 16 3.17 0.56 -5.18
C VAL A 16 2.52 1.04 -3.89
N PRO A 17 2.98 0.60 -2.70
CA PRO A 17 2.54 1.16 -1.43
C PRO A 17 3.11 2.58 -1.27
N ILE A 18 2.24 3.59 -1.29
CA ILE A 18 2.63 5.02 -1.19
C ILE A 18 2.31 5.63 0.19
N GLY A 19 1.64 4.89 1.06
CA GLY A 19 1.38 5.30 2.44
C GLY A 19 0.58 4.26 3.22
N ALA A 20 0.33 4.52 4.50
CA ALA A 20 -0.51 3.66 5.33
C ALA A 20 -1.11 4.40 6.53
N TRP A 21 -2.02 3.72 7.23
CA TRP A 21 -2.52 4.15 8.54
C TRP A 21 -2.02 3.23 9.64
N TYR A 22 -2.05 3.71 10.87
CA TYR A 22 -1.88 2.82 12.03
C TYR A 22 -3.04 1.84 12.09
N GLY A 23 -2.70 0.55 12.19
CA GLY A 23 -3.70 -0.48 12.36
C GLY A 23 -4.44 -0.32 13.68
N ASN A 24 -5.61 -0.95 13.76
CA ASN A 24 -6.47 -0.93 14.95
C ASN A 24 -6.72 -2.36 15.45
N GLY A 25 -7.05 -2.50 16.73
CA GLY A 25 -7.37 -3.79 17.35
C GLY A 25 -6.23 -4.80 17.24
N ARG A 26 -6.48 -5.97 16.62
CA ARG A 26 -5.43 -7.00 16.38
C ARG A 26 -4.23 -6.46 15.60
N LYS A 27 -4.45 -5.46 14.74
CA LYS A 27 -3.39 -4.85 13.91
C LYS A 27 -2.80 -3.59 14.51
N ALA A 28 -3.09 -3.25 15.78
CA ALA A 28 -2.54 -2.07 16.44
C ALA A 28 -1.00 -1.98 16.40
N GLY A 29 -0.34 -3.13 16.29
CA GLY A 29 1.11 -3.21 16.15
C GLY A 29 1.64 -2.98 14.74
N TRP A 30 0.81 -2.85 13.70
CA TRP A 30 1.21 -2.88 12.28
C TRP A 30 0.61 -1.72 11.48
N TYR A 31 1.13 -1.52 10.29
CA TYR A 31 0.54 -0.60 9.31
C TYR A 31 -0.61 -1.30 8.58
N SER A 32 -1.80 -0.72 8.64
CA SER A 32 -2.99 -1.22 7.96
C SER A 32 -4.15 -0.20 8.07
N PRO A 33 -4.86 0.11 6.97
CA PRO A 33 -4.60 -0.36 5.61
C PRO A 33 -3.37 0.28 4.98
N PHE A 34 -2.87 -0.32 3.90
CA PHE A 34 -1.89 0.30 3.00
C PHE A 34 -2.62 1.03 1.87
N LEU A 35 -2.12 2.20 1.49
CA LEU A 35 -2.56 2.96 0.31
C LEU A 35 -1.70 2.54 -0.88
N MET A 36 -2.34 1.94 -1.88
CA MET A 36 -1.69 1.43 -3.08
C MET A 36 -1.91 2.36 -4.26
N ALA A 37 -0.91 2.52 -5.12
CA ALA A 37 -0.96 3.38 -6.29
C ALA A 37 -0.32 2.71 -7.52
N CYS A 38 -0.78 3.10 -8.70
CA CYS A 38 -0.10 2.78 -9.96
C CYS A 38 0.74 3.98 -10.40
N TYR A 39 1.78 3.72 -11.19
CA TYR A 39 2.58 4.78 -11.80
C TYR A 39 2.01 5.14 -13.18
N ASN A 40 1.74 6.43 -13.39
CA ASN A 40 1.32 6.98 -14.67
C ASN A 40 2.56 7.52 -15.41
N PRO A 41 3.02 6.89 -16.50
CA PRO A 41 4.22 7.31 -17.22
C PRO A 41 4.04 8.61 -18.01
N ASP A 42 2.81 9.01 -18.32
CA ASP A 42 2.54 10.23 -19.10
C ASP A 42 2.66 11.49 -18.22
N THR A 43 2.29 11.38 -16.94
CA THR A 43 2.36 12.47 -15.97
C THR A 43 3.55 12.37 -15.01
N GLU A 44 4.23 11.22 -15.00
CA GLU A 44 5.29 10.85 -14.05
C GLU A 44 4.82 10.86 -12.58
N GLU A 45 3.58 10.44 -12.33
CA GLU A 45 2.93 10.52 -11.02
C GLU A 45 2.41 9.17 -10.53
N PHE A 46 2.35 9.00 -9.20
CA PHE A 46 1.68 7.85 -8.58
C PHE A 46 0.23 8.21 -8.26
N GLU A 47 -0.70 7.46 -8.85
CA GLU A 47 -2.14 7.65 -8.69
C GLU A 47 -2.72 6.59 -7.76
N SER A 48 -3.37 7.00 -6.66
CA SER A 48 -3.93 6.05 -5.71
C SER A 48 -5.07 5.23 -6.32
N VAL A 49 -5.00 3.91 -6.18
CA VAL A 49 -5.97 2.96 -6.72
C VAL A 49 -6.89 2.43 -5.63
N CYS A 50 -6.32 1.87 -4.57
CA CYS A 50 -7.10 1.19 -3.54
C CYS A 50 -6.41 1.22 -2.17
N ARG A 51 -7.18 0.82 -1.15
CA ARG A 51 -6.66 0.54 0.20
C ARG A 51 -6.67 -0.96 0.43
N VAL A 52 -5.54 -1.51 0.88
CA VAL A 52 -5.43 -2.94 1.18
C VAL A 52 -5.42 -3.14 2.68
N MET A 53 -6.52 -3.72 3.20
CA MET A 53 -6.75 -3.90 4.64
C MET A 53 -6.39 -5.31 5.13
N SER A 54 -6.43 -6.31 4.28
CA SER A 54 -6.19 -7.73 4.61
C SER A 54 -5.75 -8.49 3.36
N GLY A 55 -5.30 -9.73 3.53
CA GLY A 55 -4.76 -10.55 2.42
C GLY A 55 -3.30 -10.93 2.64
N PHE A 56 -2.63 -10.30 3.61
CA PHE A 56 -1.25 -10.59 3.95
C PHE A 56 -1.13 -11.44 5.22
N SER A 57 -0.02 -12.17 5.32
CA SER A 57 0.35 -12.92 6.52
C SER A 57 0.80 -11.97 7.65
N ASP A 58 0.75 -12.45 8.88
CA ASP A 58 1.27 -11.71 10.04
C ASP A 58 2.79 -11.42 9.91
N SER A 59 3.55 -12.32 9.28
CA SER A 59 4.98 -12.12 8.99
C SER A 59 5.20 -10.97 8.02
N PHE A 60 4.38 -10.86 6.97
CA PHE A 60 4.45 -9.77 6.00
C PHE A 60 4.22 -8.42 6.69
N TYR A 61 3.22 -8.31 7.56
CA TYR A 61 2.99 -7.06 8.30
C TYR A 61 4.17 -6.66 9.19
N MET A 62 4.85 -7.64 9.78
CA MET A 62 6.06 -7.40 10.58
C MET A 62 7.20 -6.90 9.71
N GLU A 63 7.49 -7.60 8.62
CA GLU A 63 8.54 -7.22 7.66
C GLU A 63 8.29 -5.83 7.06
N MET A 64 7.04 -5.51 6.71
CA MET A 64 6.71 -4.21 6.13
C MET A 64 6.80 -3.09 7.16
N LYS A 65 6.49 -3.35 8.43
CA LYS A 65 6.70 -2.39 9.50
C LYS A 65 8.19 -2.09 9.70
N ASP A 66 9.03 -3.12 9.67
CA ASP A 66 10.48 -2.96 9.81
C ASP A 66 11.07 -2.28 8.57
N PHE A 67 10.59 -2.63 7.37
CA PHE A 67 11.00 -2.04 6.11
C PHE A 67 10.65 -0.55 6.05
N PHE A 68 9.39 -0.17 6.30
CA PHE A 68 8.94 1.22 6.32
C PHE A 68 9.25 1.86 7.68
N SER A 69 10.53 2.04 7.96
CA SER A 69 11.02 2.74 9.12
C SER A 69 12.02 3.83 8.72
N GLY A 70 12.25 4.79 9.62
CA GLY A 70 13.27 5.82 9.40
C GLY A 70 13.02 6.68 8.17
N ASP A 71 13.97 6.68 7.24
CA ASP A 71 14.01 7.51 6.05
C ASP A 71 12.98 7.14 4.97
N LYS A 72 12.44 5.92 5.02
CA LYS A 72 11.36 5.47 4.12
C LYS A 72 9.99 6.03 4.47
N ILE A 73 9.83 6.59 5.67
CA ILE A 73 8.64 7.35 6.05
C ILE A 73 8.88 8.82 5.69
N LEU A 74 8.10 9.32 4.75
CA LEU A 74 8.20 10.68 4.27
C LEU A 74 7.43 11.64 5.20
N LEU A 75 8.06 12.78 5.51
CA LEU A 75 7.50 13.79 6.40
C LEU A 75 6.21 14.44 5.87
N LYS A 76 6.01 14.44 4.55
CA LYS A 76 4.86 15.04 3.88
C LYS A 76 4.55 14.30 2.59
N LYS A 77 3.32 14.45 2.11
CA LYS A 77 2.90 13.94 0.81
C LYS A 77 3.79 14.50 -0.31
N PRO A 78 4.47 13.64 -1.10
CA PRO A 78 5.14 14.06 -2.33
C PRO A 78 4.18 14.73 -3.32
N LEU A 79 4.70 15.70 -4.09
CA LEU A 79 3.89 16.41 -5.09
C LEU A 79 3.42 15.50 -6.22
N TYR A 80 4.24 14.51 -6.55
CA TYR A 80 3.96 13.50 -7.57
C TYR A 80 3.03 12.36 -7.06
N TYR A 81 2.46 12.48 -5.86
CA TYR A 81 1.40 11.58 -5.38
C TYR A 81 0.02 12.21 -5.59
N ARG A 82 -0.71 11.65 -6.56
CA ARG A 82 -2.08 12.01 -6.91
C ARG A 82 -3.06 11.14 -6.15
N THR A 83 -3.50 11.68 -5.02
CA THR A 83 -4.50 11.07 -4.16
C THR A 83 -5.23 12.12 -3.33
N ASN A 84 -6.50 11.85 -3.07
CA ASN A 84 -7.35 12.57 -2.12
C ASN A 84 -7.32 11.93 -0.72
N GLU A 85 -6.56 10.84 -0.57
CA GLU A 85 -6.40 10.14 0.71
C GLU A 85 -5.41 10.86 1.62
N ALA A 86 -5.63 10.70 2.92
CA ALA A 86 -4.77 11.24 3.97
C ALA A 86 -4.32 10.10 4.92
N PRO A 87 -3.36 9.26 4.49
CA PRO A 87 -2.69 8.31 5.37
C PRO A 87 -1.94 9.02 6.50
N ASP A 88 -1.76 8.30 7.62
CA ASP A 88 -0.99 8.79 8.78
C ASP A 88 0.50 8.92 8.44
N MET A 89 0.96 8.14 7.48
CA MET A 89 2.34 8.11 7.01
C MET A 89 2.41 7.95 5.50
N TRP A 90 3.34 8.68 4.89
CA TRP A 90 3.67 8.58 3.48
C TRP A 90 4.92 7.73 3.31
N PHE A 91 4.98 6.92 2.28
CA PHE A 91 6.10 6.01 2.03
C PHE A 91 6.86 6.38 0.76
N SER A 92 8.16 6.10 0.77
CA SER A 92 9.01 6.10 -0.43
C SER A 92 8.57 4.98 -1.38
N PRO A 93 8.40 5.24 -2.70
CA PRO A 93 7.87 4.26 -3.64
C PRO A 93 8.96 3.28 -4.09
N GLU A 94 9.35 2.37 -3.21
CA GLU A 94 10.49 1.44 -3.40
C GLU A 94 10.07 -0.02 -3.62
N LEU A 95 8.80 -0.35 -3.36
CA LEU A 95 8.27 -1.70 -3.49
C LEU A 95 7.13 -1.76 -4.51
N VAL A 96 6.97 -2.91 -5.14
CA VAL A 96 5.82 -3.25 -5.99
C VAL A 96 5.20 -4.53 -5.43
N TRP A 97 3.90 -4.53 -5.21
CA TRP A 97 3.14 -5.68 -4.71
C TRP A 97 2.10 -6.09 -5.73
N GLU A 98 1.97 -7.39 -5.92
CA GLU A 98 0.86 -7.99 -6.65
C GLU A 98 -0.36 -8.05 -5.72
N ILE A 99 -1.46 -7.42 -6.14
CA ILE A 99 -2.72 -7.28 -5.39
C ILE A 99 -3.87 -7.90 -6.17
#